data_AF-X1DR47-F1
#
_entry.id   AF-X1DR47-F1
#
_cell.length_a   1.000
_cell.length_b   1.000
_cell.length_c   1.000
_cell.angle_alpha   90.00
_cell.angle_beta   90.00
_cell.angle_gamma   90.00
#
_symmetry.space_group_name_H-M   'P 1'
#
loop_
_entity.id
_entity.type
_entity.pdbx_description
1 polymer ?
#
loop_
_entity_poly.entity_id
_entity_poly.type
_entity_poly.pdbx_seq_one_letter_code
_entity_poly.pdbx_strand_id
1 'polypeptide(L)'
;VTAEYAMLPRSTLTRTSRGQTGGRNQEIQRLVGRSLRAATNLSVLGERTFIVDCDVLQADGGTRTAAITGGYVALYQAFHNLRKQGSLPFMPLHRTVAATSVGIVDGDMLLDLCYEEDYRAEVDFNVVMTDKNEFVEIQGTAEGKPFSRETADSLLSLAQQGIEKLFKIQKETLRALP
;
A
#
# COMPACT_ATOMS: atom_id res chain seq x y z
N VAL A 1 5.87 14.74 0.86
CA VAL A 1 6.01 13.26 0.90
C VAL A 1 5.96 12.71 -0.50
N THR A 2 6.95 11.93 -0.90
CA THR A 2 7.03 11.20 -2.17
C THR A 2 7.55 9.78 -1.90
N ALA A 3 7.56 8.92 -2.92
CA ALA A 3 8.01 7.55 -2.77
C ALA A 3 8.79 7.06 -3.99
N GLU A 4 9.76 6.20 -3.73
CA GLU A 4 10.45 5.37 -4.72
C GLU A 4 10.10 3.91 -4.47
N TYR A 5 9.99 3.13 -5.54
CA TYR A 5 9.65 1.73 -5.47
C TYR A 5 10.56 0.98 -6.43
N ALA A 6 11.23 -0.02 -5.90
CA ALA A 6 12.12 -0.86 -6.67
C ALA A 6 11.94 -2.32 -6.28
N MET A 7 12.27 -3.19 -7.22
CA MET A 7 12.32 -4.62 -7.00
C MET A 7 13.75 -5.07 -7.26
N LEU A 8 14.35 -5.80 -6.31
CA LEU A 8 15.67 -6.35 -6.53
C LEU A 8 15.65 -7.31 -7.73
N PRO A 9 16.73 -7.43 -8.52
CA PRO A 9 16.77 -8.30 -9.70
C PRO A 9 16.35 -9.74 -9.45
N ARG A 10 16.48 -10.25 -8.22
CA ARG A 10 16.14 -11.62 -7.83
C ARG A 10 15.01 -11.68 -6.79
N SER A 11 14.22 -10.64 -6.63
CA SER A 11 13.04 -10.69 -5.75
C SER A 11 11.93 -11.58 -6.32
N THR A 12 11.89 -11.77 -7.65
CA THR A 12 10.95 -12.64 -8.37
C THR A 12 11.53 -14.01 -8.71
N LEU A 13 10.65 -14.99 -8.98
CA LEU A 13 11.01 -16.36 -9.39
C LEU A 13 11.93 -16.41 -10.61
N THR A 14 11.75 -15.47 -11.54
CA THR A 14 12.62 -15.25 -12.71
C THR A 14 13.39 -13.94 -12.54
N ARG A 15 14.70 -13.95 -12.77
CA ARG A 15 15.55 -12.77 -12.56
C ARG A 15 15.18 -11.66 -13.55
N THR A 16 14.98 -10.45 -13.05
CA THR A 16 14.75 -9.24 -13.85
C THR A 16 16.05 -8.46 -14.07
N SER A 17 16.10 -7.61 -15.09
CA SER A 17 17.27 -6.76 -15.35
C SER A 17 17.36 -5.60 -14.36
N ARG A 18 18.58 -5.21 -13.98
CA ARG A 18 18.81 -4.03 -13.13
C ARG A 18 18.65 -2.76 -13.97
N GLY A 19 17.92 -1.77 -13.44
CA GLY A 19 17.90 -0.41 -14.01
C GLY A 19 16.88 -0.16 -15.12
N GLN A 20 16.02 -1.13 -15.45
CA GLN A 20 14.88 -0.87 -16.32
C GLN A 20 13.71 -0.37 -15.47
N THR A 21 13.60 0.94 -15.31
CA THR A 21 12.41 1.59 -14.71
C THR A 21 11.27 1.54 -15.72
N GLY A 22 10.56 0.42 -15.75
CA GLY A 22 9.35 0.25 -16.57
C GLY A 22 8.16 1.06 -16.03
N GLY A 23 7.12 1.22 -16.85
CA GLY A 23 5.90 1.96 -16.49
C GLY A 23 5.24 1.50 -15.18
N ARG A 24 5.28 0.19 -14.89
CA ARG A 24 4.76 -0.41 -13.64
C ARG A 24 5.44 0.16 -12.39
N ASN A 25 6.75 0.39 -12.41
CA ASN A 25 7.44 0.98 -11.24
C ASN A 25 6.97 2.42 -11.02
N GLN A 26 6.86 3.22 -12.08
CA GLN A 26 6.42 4.61 -11.97
C GLN A 26 4.97 4.72 -11.49
N GLU A 27 4.10 3.81 -11.93
CA GLU A 27 2.73 3.70 -11.44
C GLU A 27 2.70 3.44 -9.94
N ILE A 28 3.42 2.42 -9.46
CA ILE A 28 3.47 2.04 -8.05
C ILE A 28 4.09 3.17 -7.20
N GLN A 29 5.18 3.80 -7.66
CA GLN A 29 5.77 4.97 -7.01
C GLN A 29 4.74 6.08 -6.78
N ARG A 30 3.97 6.40 -7.83
CA ARG A 30 2.93 7.42 -7.75
C ARG A 30 1.81 7.00 -6.81
N LEU A 31 1.39 5.74 -6.84
CA LEU A 31 0.39 5.17 -5.94
C LEU A 31 0.83 5.31 -4.48
N VAL A 32 2.00 4.76 -4.11
CA VAL A 32 2.54 4.84 -2.74
C VAL A 32 2.64 6.31 -2.29
N GLY A 33 3.20 7.18 -3.13
CA GLY A 33 3.31 8.60 -2.83
C GLY A 33 1.95 9.27 -2.60
N ARG A 34 0.92 8.95 -3.40
CA ARG A 34 -0.45 9.47 -3.22
C ARG A 34 -1.05 8.96 -1.91
N SER A 35 -0.94 7.67 -1.62
CA SER A 35 -1.47 7.05 -0.41
C SER A 35 -0.89 7.65 0.86
N LEU A 36 0.43 7.82 0.93
CA LEU A 36 1.10 8.40 2.10
C LEU A 36 0.83 9.89 2.25
N ARG A 37 0.71 10.64 1.13
CA ARG A 37 0.28 12.05 1.18
C ARG A 37 -1.14 12.20 1.71
N ALA A 38 -2.07 11.32 1.34
CA ALA A 38 -3.43 11.34 1.89
C ALA A 38 -3.44 11.19 3.42
N ALA A 39 -2.46 10.49 3.99
CA ALA A 39 -2.29 10.35 5.43
C ALA A 39 -1.61 11.55 6.13
N THR A 40 -0.97 12.44 5.37
CA THR A 40 -0.06 13.46 5.88
C THR A 40 -0.65 14.87 5.74
N ASN A 41 -0.64 15.64 6.82
CA ASN A 41 -0.91 17.08 6.77
C ASN A 41 0.35 17.82 6.28
N LEU A 42 0.38 18.16 5.00
CA LEU A 42 1.53 18.82 4.37
C LEU A 42 1.77 20.24 4.89
N SER A 43 0.73 20.95 5.34
CA SER A 43 0.88 22.27 5.95
C SER A 43 1.63 22.20 7.28
N VAL A 44 1.35 21.18 8.10
CA VAL A 44 2.06 20.92 9.36
C VAL A 44 3.49 20.44 9.12
N LEU A 45 3.72 19.71 8.02
CA LEU A 45 5.06 19.24 7.63
C LEU A 45 6.02 20.40 7.31
N GLY A 46 5.49 21.50 6.76
CA GLY A 46 6.26 22.66 6.32
C GLY A 46 7.13 22.35 5.09
N GLU A 47 8.16 23.16 4.88
CA GLU A 47 9.08 23.08 3.73
C GLU A 47 10.09 21.93 3.87
N ARG A 48 9.59 20.70 3.95
CA ARG A 48 10.39 19.48 4.09
C ARG A 48 9.91 18.41 3.13
N THR A 49 10.86 17.70 2.54
CA THR A 49 10.57 16.55 1.68
C THR A 49 10.97 15.27 2.39
N PHE A 50 10.02 14.33 2.46
CA PHE A 50 10.25 12.96 2.89
C PHE A 50 10.09 12.07 1.67
N ILE A 51 11.10 11.26 1.41
CA ILE A 51 11.14 10.24 0.36
C ILE A 51 11.01 8.90 1.08
N VAL A 52 10.02 8.11 0.70
CA VAL A 52 9.80 6.76 1.24
C VAL A 52 10.25 5.76 0.20
N ASP A 53 11.34 5.05 0.52
CA ASP A 53 11.92 4.05 -0.36
C ASP A 53 11.35 2.67 -0.04
N CYS A 54 10.73 2.04 -1.04
CA CYS A 54 10.13 0.73 -0.93
C CYS A 54 10.87 -0.26 -1.84
N ASP A 55 11.85 -0.97 -1.26
CA ASP A 55 12.62 -2.01 -1.94
C ASP A 55 12.06 -3.40 -1.66
N VAL A 56 11.55 -4.06 -2.70
CA VAL A 56 11.06 -5.43 -2.61
C VAL A 56 12.23 -6.39 -2.65
N LEU A 57 12.44 -7.06 -1.52
CA LEU A 57 13.46 -8.08 -1.34
C LEU A 57 13.02 -9.44 -1.90
N GLN A 58 11.74 -9.78 -1.70
CA GLN A 58 11.08 -10.99 -2.19
C GLN A 58 9.65 -10.63 -2.62
N ALA A 59 9.23 -11.12 -3.77
CA ALA A 59 7.95 -10.83 -4.38
C ALA A 59 7.17 -12.13 -4.59
N ASP A 60 5.96 -12.17 -4.04
CA ASP A 60 5.01 -13.27 -4.17
C ASP A 60 3.57 -12.74 -4.19
N GLY A 61 3.30 -11.73 -5.02
CA GLY A 61 2.03 -10.99 -4.99
C GLY A 61 2.03 -9.82 -3.98
N GLY A 62 1.01 -8.96 -4.06
CA GLY A 62 0.74 -7.91 -3.07
C GLY A 62 1.85 -6.86 -2.82
N THR A 63 2.91 -6.79 -3.62
CA THR A 63 4.09 -5.96 -3.26
C THR A 63 3.77 -4.47 -3.16
N ARG A 64 2.85 -3.97 -3.99
CA ARG A 64 2.42 -2.56 -3.97
C ARG A 64 1.60 -2.21 -2.72
N THR A 65 0.73 -3.12 -2.28
CA THR A 65 -0.14 -2.92 -1.11
C THR A 65 0.66 -3.07 0.17
N ALA A 66 1.59 -4.04 0.20
CA ALA A 66 2.59 -4.18 1.26
C ALA A 66 3.48 -2.92 1.38
N ALA A 67 3.93 -2.34 0.27
CA ALA A 67 4.74 -1.12 0.25
C ALA A 67 3.99 0.09 0.86
N ILE A 68 2.69 0.24 0.61
CA ILE A 68 1.87 1.30 1.22
C ILE A 68 1.75 1.09 2.73
N THR A 69 1.39 -0.13 3.14
CA THR A 69 1.15 -0.49 4.55
C THR A 69 2.43 -0.36 5.39
N GLY A 70 3.58 -0.84 4.87
CA GLY A 70 4.88 -0.68 5.51
C GLY A 70 5.44 0.74 5.43
N GLY A 71 5.25 1.42 4.29
CA GLY A 71 5.67 2.80 4.08
C GLY A 71 5.02 3.78 5.06
N TYR A 72 3.75 3.53 5.45
CA TYR A 72 3.10 4.29 6.51
C TYR A 72 3.80 4.14 7.86
N VAL A 73 4.15 2.90 8.24
CA VAL A 73 4.85 2.62 9.51
C VAL A 73 6.21 3.29 9.53
N ALA A 74 6.97 3.20 8.43
CA ALA A 74 8.28 3.85 8.30
C ALA A 74 8.16 5.38 8.40
N LEU A 75 7.18 5.98 7.72
CA LEU A 75 6.94 7.42 7.77
C LEU A 75 6.53 7.88 9.17
N TYR A 76 5.71 7.10 9.87
CA TYR A 76 5.35 7.37 11.25
C TYR A 76 6.59 7.37 12.16
N GLN A 77 7.44 6.36 12.05
CA GLN A 77 8.69 6.27 12.82
C GLN A 77 9.59 7.49 12.58
N ALA A 78 9.76 7.89 11.32
CA ALA A 78 10.56 9.06 10.96
C ALA A 78 10.01 10.35 11.60
N PHE A 79 8.70 10.60 11.48
CA PHE A 79 8.09 11.76 12.11
C PHE A 79 8.10 11.69 13.64
N HIS A 80 7.92 10.50 14.22
CA HIS A 80 8.01 10.32 15.66
C HIS A 80 9.39 10.72 16.18
N ASN A 81 10.46 10.24 15.55
CA ASN A 81 11.82 10.53 15.95
C ASN A 81 12.15 12.02 15.82
N LEU A 82 11.76 12.67 14.71
CA LEU A 82 11.97 14.10 14.51
C LEU A 82 11.17 14.96 15.49
N ARG A 83 9.96 14.52 15.86
CA ARG A 83 9.19 15.17 16.92
C ARG A 83 9.88 15.05 18.27
N LYS A 84 10.38 13.85 18.62
CA LYS A 84 11.15 13.62 19.86
C LYS A 84 12.40 14.49 19.93
N GLN A 85 13.05 14.73 18.80
CA GLN A 85 14.23 15.60 18.67
C GLN A 85 13.87 17.10 18.64
N GLY A 86 12.59 17.47 18.70
CA GLY A 86 12.15 18.87 18.62
C GLY A 86 12.23 19.49 17.22
N SER A 87 12.58 18.72 16.18
CA SER A 87 12.65 19.19 14.80
C SER A 87 11.28 19.33 14.13
N LEU A 88 10.27 18.63 14.65
CA LEU A 88 8.87 18.78 14.28
C LEU A 88 8.03 19.18 15.50
N PRO A 89 7.21 20.24 15.42
CA PRO A 89 6.40 20.68 16.55
C PRO A 89 5.24 19.72 16.84
N PHE A 90 4.70 19.07 15.81
CA PHE A 90 3.54 18.17 15.90
C PHE A 90 3.73 16.95 15.01
N MET A 91 2.92 15.91 15.24
CA MET A 91 2.86 14.74 14.36
C MET A 91 2.10 15.11 13.07
N PRO A 92 2.72 15.07 11.88
CA PRO A 92 2.05 15.43 10.63
C PRO A 92 1.05 14.37 10.13
N LEU A 93 1.10 13.14 10.64
CA LEU A 93 0.15 12.08 10.29
C LEU A 93 -1.15 12.24 11.09
N HIS A 94 -2.26 12.43 10.38
CA HIS A 94 -3.58 12.68 10.98
C HIS A 94 -4.58 11.53 10.78
N ARG A 95 -4.17 10.51 10.03
CA ARG A 95 -4.93 9.28 9.78
C ARG A 95 -3.95 8.15 9.54
N THR A 96 -4.43 6.93 9.71
CA THR A 96 -3.72 5.71 9.34
C THR A 96 -4.05 5.35 7.89
N VAL A 97 -3.10 4.76 7.15
CA VAL A 97 -3.36 4.23 5.81
C VAL A 97 -2.77 2.82 5.68
N ALA A 98 -3.54 1.94 5.05
CA ALA A 98 -3.14 0.59 4.71
C ALA A 98 -3.83 0.15 3.41
N ALA A 99 -3.31 -0.90 2.81
CA ALA A 99 -3.77 -1.39 1.54
C ALA A 99 -3.71 -2.92 1.47
N THR A 100 -4.61 -3.52 0.69
CA THR A 100 -4.66 -4.96 0.41
C THR A 100 -5.09 -5.20 -1.03
N SER A 101 -4.76 -6.36 -1.58
CA SER A 101 -5.37 -6.87 -2.80
C SER A 101 -6.57 -7.76 -2.47
N VAL A 102 -7.54 -7.84 -3.38
CA VAL A 102 -8.63 -8.83 -3.38
C VAL A 102 -8.92 -9.21 -4.83
N GLY A 103 -9.49 -10.39 -5.07
CA GLY A 103 -9.87 -10.79 -6.41
C GLY A 103 -10.75 -12.01 -6.46
N ILE A 104 -11.08 -12.44 -7.68
CA ILE A 104 -11.84 -13.66 -7.96
C ILE A 104 -10.94 -14.62 -8.70
N VAL A 105 -10.71 -15.80 -8.12
CA VAL A 105 -9.89 -16.87 -8.68
C VAL A 105 -10.71 -18.15 -8.68
N ASP A 106 -10.86 -18.78 -9.85
CA ASP A 106 -11.64 -20.02 -10.01
C ASP A 106 -13.09 -19.92 -9.45
N GLY A 107 -13.67 -18.72 -9.50
CA GLY A 107 -15.02 -18.40 -8.97
C GLY A 107 -15.08 -18.00 -7.49
N ASP A 108 -13.98 -18.10 -6.74
CA ASP A 108 -13.91 -17.77 -5.32
C ASP A 108 -13.34 -16.38 -5.06
N MET A 109 -13.93 -15.63 -4.11
CA MET A 109 -13.41 -14.33 -3.67
C MET A 109 -12.29 -14.51 -2.66
N LEU A 110 -11.09 -14.04 -3.00
CA LEU A 110 -9.88 -14.16 -2.20
C LEU A 110 -9.38 -12.79 -1.72
N LEU A 111 -8.74 -12.80 -0.56
CA LEU A 111 -8.11 -11.64 0.08
C LEU A 111 -6.60 -11.86 0.11
N ASP A 112 -5.84 -10.80 -0.20
CA ASP A 112 -4.37 -10.76 -0.17
C ASP A 112 -3.74 -11.79 -1.11
N LEU A 113 -3.99 -11.61 -2.42
CA LEU A 113 -3.57 -12.52 -3.48
C LEU A 113 -2.04 -12.67 -3.53
N CYS A 114 -1.57 -13.92 -3.50
CA CYS A 114 -0.19 -14.26 -3.86
C CYS A 114 0.02 -14.24 -5.38
N TYR A 115 1.25 -14.46 -5.85
CA TYR A 115 1.57 -14.35 -7.28
C TYR A 115 0.74 -15.29 -8.17
N GLU A 116 0.59 -16.55 -7.76
CA GLU A 116 -0.15 -17.58 -8.51
C GLU A 116 -1.66 -17.34 -8.53
N GLU A 117 -2.18 -16.65 -7.51
CA GLU A 117 -3.59 -16.26 -7.43
C GLU A 117 -3.86 -15.02 -8.30
N ASP A 118 -3.00 -14.00 -8.19
CA ASP A 118 -3.07 -12.77 -9.00
C ASP A 118 -2.96 -13.08 -10.50
N TYR A 119 -2.06 -13.98 -10.89
CA TYR A 119 -1.88 -14.40 -12.28
C TYR A 119 -3.12 -15.10 -12.88
N ARG A 120 -3.90 -15.79 -12.04
CA ARG A 120 -5.09 -16.55 -12.47
C ARG A 120 -6.39 -15.79 -12.22
N ALA A 121 -6.33 -14.61 -11.62
CA ALA A 121 -7.51 -13.87 -11.24
C ALA A 121 -8.29 -13.39 -12.48
N GLU A 122 -9.61 -13.59 -12.47
CA GLU A 122 -10.51 -13.05 -13.49
C GLU A 122 -10.75 -11.55 -13.27
N VAL A 123 -10.71 -11.15 -12.00
CA VAL A 123 -10.94 -9.82 -11.49
C VAL A 123 -10.00 -9.58 -10.31
N ASP A 124 -9.25 -8.50 -10.35
CA ASP A 124 -8.35 -8.10 -9.26
C ASP A 124 -8.58 -6.64 -8.87
N PHE A 125 -8.44 -6.37 -7.58
CA PHE A 125 -8.57 -5.05 -7.00
C PHE A 125 -7.39 -4.79 -6.07
N ASN A 126 -6.79 -3.62 -6.19
CA ASN A 126 -5.91 -3.04 -5.19
C ASN A 126 -6.66 -1.90 -4.48
N VAL A 127 -6.82 -2.02 -3.17
CA VAL A 127 -7.65 -1.12 -2.36
C VAL A 127 -6.80 -0.47 -1.29
N VAL A 128 -6.89 0.86 -1.18
CA VAL A 128 -6.21 1.67 -0.16
C VAL A 128 -7.26 2.40 0.66
N MET A 129 -7.23 2.23 1.99
CA MET A 129 -8.20 2.85 2.90
C MET A 129 -7.54 3.56 4.07
N THR A 130 -8.30 4.47 4.67
CA THR A 130 -7.96 5.12 5.94
C THR A 130 -8.62 4.41 7.12
N ASP A 131 -8.15 4.70 8.33
CA ASP A 131 -8.76 4.23 9.59
C ASP A 131 -10.17 4.80 9.86
N LYS A 132 -10.68 5.67 8.98
CA LYS A 132 -12.04 6.19 9.01
C LYS A 132 -12.97 5.51 8.00
N ASN A 133 -12.55 4.39 7.43
CA ASN A 133 -13.26 3.67 6.36
C ASN A 133 -13.47 4.53 5.10
N GLU A 134 -12.57 5.47 4.84
CA GLU A 134 -12.57 6.26 3.61
C GLU A 134 -11.62 5.63 2.59
N PHE A 135 -12.04 5.53 1.33
CA PHE A 135 -11.17 5.08 0.25
C PHE A 135 -10.20 6.19 -0.16
N VAL A 136 -8.92 5.86 -0.21
CA VAL A 136 -7.89 6.72 -0.81
C VAL A 136 -7.76 6.43 -2.30
N GLU A 137 -7.75 5.15 -2.66
CA GLU A 137 -7.66 4.70 -4.05
C GLU A 137 -8.27 3.30 -4.19
N ILE A 138 -8.98 3.08 -5.30
CA ILE A 138 -9.50 1.77 -5.72
C ILE A 138 -9.05 1.58 -7.15
N GLN A 139 -8.25 0.54 -7.40
CA GLN A 139 -7.85 0.13 -8.75
C GLN A 139 -8.40 -1.27 -8.98
N GLY A 140 -9.49 -1.37 -9.73
CA GLY A 140 -10.11 -2.64 -10.10
C GLY A 140 -9.96 -2.89 -11.60
N THR A 141 -9.53 -4.11 -11.95
CA THR A 141 -9.35 -4.53 -13.34
C THR A 141 -10.07 -5.87 -13.56
N ALA A 142 -10.60 -6.04 -14.76
CA ALA A 142 -11.10 -7.32 -15.25
C ALA A 142 -10.41 -7.58 -16.59
N GLU A 143 -9.54 -8.59 -16.65
CA GLU A 143 -8.85 -8.92 -17.91
C GLU A 143 -9.74 -9.72 -18.88
N GLY A 144 -10.76 -10.40 -18.34
CA GLY A 144 -11.72 -11.19 -19.10
C GLY A 144 -13.15 -10.63 -19.03
N LYS A 145 -13.99 -11.30 -18.24
CA LYS A 145 -15.41 -10.94 -18.12
C LYS A 145 -15.57 -9.71 -17.21
N PRO A 146 -16.34 -8.69 -17.62
CA PRO A 146 -16.68 -7.57 -16.73
C PRO A 146 -17.40 -8.05 -15.46
N PHE A 147 -17.10 -7.42 -14.33
CA PHE A 147 -17.79 -7.68 -13.06
C PHE A 147 -18.98 -6.74 -12.87
N SER A 148 -19.95 -7.17 -12.05
CA SER A 148 -21.11 -6.35 -11.69
C SER A 148 -20.77 -5.40 -10.54
N ARG A 149 -21.63 -4.40 -10.31
CA ARG A 149 -21.49 -3.52 -9.14
C ARG A 149 -21.55 -4.29 -7.82
N GLU A 150 -22.44 -5.26 -7.73
CA GLU A 150 -22.62 -6.10 -6.53
C GLU A 150 -21.37 -6.93 -6.25
N THR A 151 -20.68 -7.37 -7.31
CA THR A 151 -19.40 -8.06 -7.22
C THR A 151 -18.32 -7.13 -6.68
N ALA A 152 -18.24 -5.90 -7.21
CA ALA A 152 -17.30 -4.89 -6.73
C ALA A 152 -17.56 -4.55 -5.25
N ASP A 153 -18.81 -4.32 -4.86
CA ASP A 153 -19.18 -4.01 -3.47
C ASP A 153 -18.80 -5.15 -2.51
N SER A 154 -18.94 -6.40 -2.95
CA SER A 154 -18.54 -7.59 -2.18
C SER A 154 -17.02 -7.68 -2.00
N LEU A 155 -16.25 -7.46 -3.07
CA LEU A 155 -14.78 -7.42 -3.01
C LEU A 155 -14.28 -6.26 -2.14
N LEU A 156 -14.88 -5.07 -2.26
CA LEU A 156 -14.54 -3.92 -1.41
C LEU A 156 -14.84 -4.20 0.07
N SER A 157 -15.94 -4.89 0.36
CA SER A 157 -16.28 -5.33 1.73
C SER A 157 -15.27 -6.34 2.28
N LEU A 158 -14.76 -7.24 1.43
CA LEU A 158 -13.69 -8.18 1.81
C LEU A 158 -12.36 -7.43 2.05
N ALA A 159 -12.01 -6.48 1.19
CA ALA A 159 -10.82 -5.67 1.32
C ALA A 159 -10.83 -4.84 2.62
N GLN A 160 -11.97 -4.24 2.97
CA GLN A 160 -12.14 -3.51 4.22
C GLN A 160 -11.83 -4.40 5.43
N GLN A 161 -12.38 -5.62 5.48
CA GLN A 161 -12.12 -6.56 6.58
C GLN A 161 -10.63 -6.92 6.70
N GLY A 162 -9.93 -7.07 5.57
CA GLY A 162 -8.48 -7.27 5.56
C GLY A 162 -7.72 -6.07 6.10
N ILE A 163 -8.07 -4.87 5.62
CA ILE A 163 -7.42 -3.62 6.03
C ILE A 163 -7.65 -3.31 7.51
N GLU A 164 -8.83 -3.63 8.07
CA GLU A 164 -9.08 -3.51 9.51
C GLU A 164 -8.11 -4.35 10.36
N LYS A 165 -7.69 -5.52 9.86
CA LYS A 165 -6.65 -6.34 10.52
C LYS A 165 -5.28 -5.67 10.40
N LEU A 166 -4.95 -5.11 9.24
CA LEU A 166 -3.70 -4.39 9.03
C LEU A 166 -3.58 -3.17 9.96
N PHE A 167 -4.66 -2.42 10.19
CA PHE A 167 -4.66 -1.31 11.14
C PHE A 167 -4.37 -1.75 12.58
N LYS A 168 -4.88 -2.90 13.00
CA LYS A 168 -4.59 -3.47 14.33
C LYS A 168 -3.09 -3.78 14.46
N ILE A 169 -2.51 -4.44 13.46
CA ILE A 169 -1.09 -4.79 13.42
C ILE A 169 -0.21 -3.53 13.39
N GLN A 170 -0.53 -2.54 12.55
CA GLN A 170 0.18 -1.26 12.52
C GLN A 170 0.15 -0.59 13.90
N LYS A 171 -1.03 -0.51 14.53
CA LYS A 171 -1.18 0.12 15.85
C LYS A 171 -0.36 -0.59 16.93
N GLU A 172 -0.34 -1.91 16.94
CA GLU A 172 0.48 -2.72 17.86
C GLU A 172 1.98 -2.47 17.63
N THR A 173 2.40 -2.46 16.36
CA THR A 173 3.79 -2.21 15.95
C THR A 173 4.26 -0.83 16.38
N LEU A 174 3.43 0.20 16.17
CA LEU A 174 3.76 1.59 16.51
C LEU A 174 3.80 1.86 18.02
N ARG A 175 3.06 1.09 18.82
CA ARG A 175 3.13 1.16 20.30
C ARG A 175 4.44 0.62 20.86
N ALA A 176 5.08 -0.31 20.14
CA ALA A 176 6.35 -0.89 20.55
C ALA A 176 7.56 0.00 20.22
N LEU A 177 7.35 1.17 19.59
CA LEU A 177 8.41 2.09 19.27
C LEU A 177 8.98 2.75 20.55
N PRO A 178 10.32 2.78 20.71
CA PRO A 178 10.98 3.34 21.88
C PRO A 178 10.82 4.86 21.97
#